data_AF-A0ABD3NNI1-F1
#
_entry.id   AF-A0ABD3NNI1-F1
#
_cell.length_a   1.000
_cell.length_b   1.000
_cell.length_c   1.000
_cell.angle_alpha   90.00
_cell.angle_beta   90.00
_cell.angle_gamma   90.00
#
_symmetry.space_group_name_H-M   'P 1'
#
loop_
_entity.id
_entity.type
_entity.pdbx_description
1 polymer ?
#
loop_
_entity_poly.entity_id
_entity_poly.type
_entity_poly.pdbx_seq_one_letter_code
_entity_poly.pdbx_strand_id
1 'polypeptide(L)'
;MNNPGAGGTIVASGELSSLALNTAKAFARRHKVMTASYMYGLTSLLLLTVLGGSGIKLTMDQRREYDAIMNTVDLRAEYDAASAYHAAHARYYHSKGWLSCDAHCQHYKRISERKKREWDEVRAEGNARMSDARSVAGLWSEVGVDEVKESFWGYFQGGKDFARRQTMWDAMFMGMRSMSRDESMVEYMLKMLMQVLINFSMGLVMALVIFIFGLWGIIRTYQPNPLTGLFFFVTATCAAFAFVSTYLLFLYGAAAGGLYGVAKMAESNMRIEGGGGQGGRRNIRGGRIDRSGGGYNRPHYQ
;
A
#
# COMPACT_ATOMS: atom_id res chain seq x y z
N MET A 1 10.64 -55.98 -9.02
CA MET A 1 10.17 -54.85 -8.19
C MET A 1 10.68 -53.58 -8.83
N ASN A 2 9.88 -52.96 -9.71
CA ASN A 2 10.20 -51.70 -10.37
C ASN A 2 9.29 -50.62 -9.79
N ASN A 3 9.88 -49.62 -9.15
CA ASN A 3 9.19 -48.45 -8.65
C ASN A 3 9.34 -47.36 -9.72
N PRO A 4 8.31 -47.04 -10.53
CA PRO A 4 8.40 -45.95 -11.48
C PRO A 4 8.29 -44.63 -10.71
N GLY A 5 9.17 -43.71 -11.10
CA GLY A 5 9.46 -42.48 -10.41
C GLY A 5 8.25 -41.61 -10.08
N ALA A 6 8.39 -40.90 -8.97
CA ALA A 6 7.61 -39.73 -8.64
C ALA A 6 7.66 -38.75 -9.82
N GLY A 7 6.62 -38.78 -10.65
CA GLY A 7 6.35 -37.78 -11.65
C GLY A 7 6.11 -36.47 -10.94
N GLY A 8 7.08 -35.55 -11.03
CA GLY A 8 6.84 -34.15 -10.75
C GLY A 8 5.76 -33.69 -11.72
N THR A 9 4.51 -33.63 -11.25
CA THR A 9 3.39 -33.06 -11.99
C THR A 9 3.70 -31.59 -12.22
N ILE A 10 4.23 -31.30 -13.40
CA ILE A 10 4.27 -29.97 -13.96
C ILE A 10 2.81 -29.58 -14.14
N VAL A 11 2.26 -28.84 -13.18
CA VAL A 11 0.91 -28.29 -13.27
C VAL A 11 0.89 -27.43 -14.54
N ALA A 12 0.15 -27.89 -15.55
CA ALA A 12 0.05 -27.18 -16.82
C ALA A 12 -0.64 -25.83 -16.55
N SER A 13 -0.18 -24.76 -17.21
CA SER A 13 -0.78 -23.42 -17.11
C SER A 13 -2.29 -23.40 -17.44
N GLY A 14 -2.76 -24.35 -18.25
CA GLY A 14 -4.18 -24.59 -18.54
C GLY A 14 -4.99 -25.11 -17.33
N GLU A 15 -4.39 -25.90 -16.45
CA GLU A 15 -5.04 -26.39 -15.24
C GLU A 15 -5.11 -25.31 -14.16
N LEU A 16 -4.07 -24.47 -14.05
CA LEU A 16 -4.08 -23.31 -13.15
C LEU A 16 -5.14 -22.27 -13.52
N SER A 17 -5.26 -21.97 -14.82
CA SER A 17 -6.26 -21.02 -15.31
C SER A 17 -7.69 -21.55 -15.14
N SER A 18 -7.93 -22.82 -15.46
CA SER A 18 -9.25 -23.44 -15.25
C SER A 18 -9.61 -23.57 -13.77
N LEU A 19 -8.65 -23.88 -12.89
CA LEU A 19 -8.84 -23.90 -11.43
C LEU A 19 -9.16 -22.49 -10.90
N ALA A 20 -8.43 -21.47 -11.34
CA ALA A 20 -8.67 -20.08 -10.96
C ALA A 20 -10.06 -19.62 -11.42
N LEU A 21 -10.46 -19.94 -12.66
CA LEU A 21 -11.78 -19.62 -13.21
C LEU A 21 -12.91 -20.34 -12.45
N ASN A 22 -12.73 -21.63 -12.12
CA ASN A 22 -13.71 -22.39 -11.36
C ASN A 22 -13.84 -21.89 -9.93
N THR A 23 -12.73 -21.51 -9.28
CA THR A 23 -12.72 -20.92 -7.95
C THR A 23 -13.40 -19.55 -7.95
N ALA A 24 -13.09 -18.70 -8.93
CA ALA A 24 -13.74 -17.41 -9.09
C ALA A 24 -15.25 -17.54 -9.34
N LYS A 25 -15.66 -18.50 -10.18
CA LYS A 25 -17.07 -18.80 -10.46
C LYS A 25 -17.81 -19.33 -9.23
N ALA A 26 -17.18 -20.22 -8.46
CA ALA A 26 -17.75 -20.74 -7.21
C ALA A 26 -17.88 -19.63 -6.16
N PHE A 27 -16.85 -18.79 -6.01
CA PHE A 27 -16.87 -17.64 -5.13
C PHE A 27 -17.97 -16.63 -5.51
N ALA A 28 -18.08 -16.30 -6.80
CA ALA A 28 -19.10 -15.38 -7.28
C ALA A 28 -20.54 -15.87 -7.07
N ARG A 29 -20.77 -17.19 -7.19
CA ARG A 29 -22.08 -17.79 -6.89
C ARG A 29 -22.40 -17.77 -5.40
N ARG A 30 -21.40 -17.97 -4.55
CA ARG A 30 -21.56 -18.02 -3.08
C ARG A 30 -21.71 -16.63 -2.47
N HIS A 31 -20.97 -15.64 -2.98
CA HIS A 31 -20.89 -14.28 -2.43
C HIS A 31 -21.39 -13.23 -3.42
N LYS A 32 -22.64 -13.36 -3.86
CA LYS A 32 -23.26 -12.49 -4.87
C LYS A 32 -23.18 -10.99 -4.55
N VAL A 33 -23.33 -10.62 -3.27
CA VAL A 33 -23.29 -9.21 -2.83
C VAL A 33 -21.87 -8.63 -2.93
N MET A 34 -20.85 -9.40 -2.49
CA MET A 34 -19.45 -8.97 -2.53
C MET A 34 -18.93 -8.87 -3.97
N THR A 35 -19.34 -9.80 -4.84
CA THR A 35 -18.96 -9.73 -6.25
C THR A 35 -19.70 -8.63 -6.99
N ALA A 36 -20.97 -8.39 -6.68
CA ALA A 36 -21.70 -7.24 -7.23
C ALA A 36 -21.08 -5.90 -6.79
N SER A 37 -20.74 -5.73 -5.51
CA SER A 37 -20.11 -4.50 -5.02
C SER A 37 -18.71 -4.28 -5.59
N TYR A 38 -17.92 -5.35 -5.75
CA TYR A 38 -16.62 -5.31 -6.42
C TYR A 38 -16.74 -4.88 -7.88
N MET A 39 -17.65 -5.52 -8.65
CA MET A 39 -17.85 -5.19 -10.05
C MET A 39 -18.39 -3.77 -10.22
N TYR A 40 -19.34 -3.35 -9.38
CA TYR A 40 -19.85 -1.98 -9.36
C TYR A 40 -18.73 -0.97 -9.08
N GLY A 41 -17.91 -1.21 -8.04
CA GLY A 41 -16.77 -0.37 -7.70
C GLY A 41 -15.75 -0.28 -8.83
N LEU A 42 -15.43 -1.41 -9.49
CA LEU A 42 -14.50 -1.45 -10.61
C LEU A 42 -15.04 -0.70 -11.83
N THR A 43 -16.33 -0.86 -12.15
CA THR A 43 -16.97 -0.08 -13.23
C THR A 43 -17.02 1.41 -12.91
N SER A 44 -17.27 1.79 -11.65
CA SER A 44 -17.24 3.19 -11.22
C SER A 44 -15.84 3.80 -11.31
N LEU A 45 -14.80 3.05 -10.91
CA LEU A 45 -13.41 3.48 -11.06
C LEU A 45 -13.04 3.66 -12.53
N LEU A 46 -13.44 2.71 -13.38
CA LEU A 46 -13.16 2.75 -14.81
C LEU A 46 -13.90 3.91 -15.48
N LEU A 47 -15.15 4.17 -15.11
CA LEU A 47 -15.89 5.35 -15.56
C LEU A 47 -15.21 6.64 -15.11
N LEU A 48 -14.76 6.73 -13.85
CA LEU A 48 -14.03 7.89 -13.36
C LEU A 48 -12.72 8.10 -14.13
N THR A 49 -11.94 7.05 -14.42
CA THR A 49 -10.69 7.19 -15.18
C THR A 49 -10.93 7.56 -16.64
N VAL A 50 -11.97 7.01 -17.28
CA VAL A 50 -12.33 7.30 -18.67
C VAL A 50 -12.92 8.71 -18.82
N LEU A 51 -13.66 9.21 -17.84
CA LEU A 51 -14.30 10.54 -17.87
C LEU A 51 -13.37 11.68 -17.38
N GLY A 52 -12.06 11.46 -17.35
CA GLY A 52 -11.07 12.50 -17.02
C GLY A 52 -10.82 12.70 -15.52
N GLY A 53 -11.24 11.76 -14.67
CA GLY A 53 -10.76 11.59 -13.30
C GLY A 53 -11.09 12.70 -12.30
N SER A 54 -11.83 13.73 -12.71
CA SER A 54 -11.94 15.01 -12.01
C SER A 54 -13.39 15.45 -11.81
N GLY A 55 -14.34 14.52 -11.68
CA GLY A 55 -15.76 14.86 -11.40
C GLY A 55 -16.40 15.77 -12.45
N ILE A 56 -17.53 16.39 -12.11
CA ILE A 56 -18.18 17.38 -12.96
C ILE A 56 -17.42 18.71 -12.82
N LYS A 57 -16.98 19.28 -13.95
CA LYS A 57 -16.33 20.58 -13.97
C LYS A 57 -17.28 21.65 -13.46
N LEU A 58 -16.79 22.52 -12.56
CA LEU A 58 -17.56 23.67 -12.09
C LEU A 58 -17.84 24.62 -13.26
N THR A 59 -19.04 25.19 -13.27
CA THR A 59 -19.34 26.32 -14.17
C THR A 59 -18.50 27.54 -13.77
N MET A 60 -18.28 28.46 -14.71
CA MET A 60 -17.45 29.65 -14.46
C MET A 60 -18.01 30.52 -13.33
N ASP A 61 -19.34 30.59 -13.18
CA ASP A 61 -20.00 31.36 -12.12
C ASP A 61 -19.85 30.67 -10.76
N GLN A 62 -20.05 29.33 -10.70
CA GLN A 62 -19.81 28.57 -9.47
C GLN A 62 -18.35 28.65 -9.01
N ARG A 63 -17.39 28.64 -9.94
CA ARG A 63 -15.97 28.80 -9.62
C ARG A 63 -15.68 30.17 -9.02
N ARG A 64 -16.25 31.24 -9.58
CA ARG A 64 -16.08 32.60 -9.04
C ARG A 64 -16.67 32.75 -7.64
N GLU A 65 -17.85 32.19 -7.41
CA GLU A 65 -18.51 32.21 -6.10
C GLU A 65 -17.72 31.38 -5.07
N TYR A 66 -17.25 30.18 -5.47
CA TYR A 66 -16.37 29.36 -4.66
C TYR A 66 -15.09 30.09 -4.27
N ASP A 67 -14.39 30.69 -5.25
CA ASP A 67 -13.15 31.42 -5.02
C ASP A 67 -13.39 32.67 -4.15
N ALA A 68 -14.54 33.35 -4.32
CA ALA A 68 -14.92 34.49 -3.48
C ALA A 68 -15.10 34.10 -2.02
N ILE A 69 -15.81 33.00 -1.73
CA ILE A 69 -16.00 32.51 -0.35
C ILE A 69 -14.67 32.00 0.21
N MET A 70 -13.89 31.26 -0.58
CA MET A 70 -12.62 30.69 -0.12
C MET A 70 -11.61 31.78 0.29
N ASN A 71 -11.59 32.91 -0.42
CA ASN A 71 -10.76 34.06 -0.07
C ASN A 71 -11.14 34.73 1.26
N THR A 72 -12.33 34.46 1.80
CA THR A 72 -12.74 34.95 3.12
C THR A 72 -12.25 34.06 4.26
N VAL A 73 -11.73 32.87 3.97
CA VAL A 73 -11.24 31.93 4.98
C VAL A 73 -9.84 32.35 5.42
N ASP A 74 -9.72 32.84 6.66
CA ASP A 74 -8.43 33.22 7.23
C ASP A 74 -7.69 31.99 7.80
N LEU A 75 -7.04 31.25 6.90
CA LEU A 75 -6.17 30.12 7.25
C LEU A 75 -5.00 30.52 8.17
N ARG A 76 -4.58 31.79 8.11
CA ARG A 76 -3.47 32.29 8.93
C ARG A 76 -3.92 32.49 10.38
N ALA A 77 -5.10 33.03 10.59
CA ALA A 77 -5.70 33.13 11.92
C ALA A 77 -5.90 31.75 12.57
N GLU A 78 -6.34 30.74 11.81
CA GLU A 78 -6.44 29.36 12.33
C GLU A 78 -5.07 28.80 12.71
N TYR A 79 -4.06 28.97 11.84
CA TYR A 79 -2.70 28.51 12.10
C TYR A 79 -2.07 29.19 13.32
N ASP A 80 -2.23 30.51 13.45
CA ASP A 80 -1.70 31.28 14.56
C ASP A 80 -2.38 30.86 15.88
N ALA A 81 -3.71 30.67 15.89
CA ALA A 81 -4.46 30.18 17.04
C ALA A 81 -4.05 28.74 17.43
N ALA A 82 -3.87 27.85 16.44
CA ALA A 82 -3.39 26.49 16.67
C ALA A 82 -1.98 26.49 17.28
N SER A 83 -1.07 27.31 16.74
CA SER A 83 0.30 27.43 17.23
C SER A 83 0.34 27.93 18.69
N ALA A 84 -0.50 28.92 19.03
CA ALA A 84 -0.62 29.44 20.39
C ALA A 84 -1.17 28.39 21.37
N TYR A 85 -2.16 27.61 20.93
CA TYR A 85 -2.66 26.46 21.71
C TYR A 85 -1.57 25.41 21.92
N HIS A 86 -0.84 25.00 20.88
CA HIS A 86 0.21 24.00 20.99
C HIS A 86 1.35 24.44 21.92
N ALA A 87 1.76 25.71 21.84
CA ALA A 87 2.75 26.28 22.76
C ALA A 87 2.26 26.27 24.22
N ALA A 88 1.00 26.64 24.46
CA ALA A 88 0.40 26.60 25.79
C ALA A 88 0.22 25.15 26.30
N HIS A 89 -0.14 24.22 25.43
CA HIS A 89 -0.33 22.81 25.75
C HIS A 89 1.00 22.13 26.08
N ALA A 90 2.08 22.45 25.36
CA ALA A 90 3.42 21.95 25.67
C ALA A 90 3.85 22.38 27.09
N ARG A 91 3.64 23.66 27.45
CA ARG A 91 3.93 24.16 28.81
C ARG A 91 3.13 23.43 29.88
N TYR A 92 1.84 23.20 29.64
CA TYR A 92 1.01 22.38 30.51
C TYR A 92 1.54 20.95 30.64
N TYR A 93 1.86 20.30 29.52
CA TYR A 93 2.38 18.93 29.50
C TYR A 93 3.69 18.79 30.28
N HIS A 94 4.63 19.73 30.11
CA HIS A 94 5.90 19.77 30.85
C HIS A 94 5.73 20.10 32.34
N SER A 95 4.65 20.79 32.72
CA SER A 95 4.34 21.08 34.13
C SER A 95 3.70 19.90 34.87
N LYS A 96 3.35 18.80 34.19
CA LYS A 96 2.74 17.63 34.83
C LYS A 96 3.79 16.80 35.56
N GLY A 97 3.52 16.47 36.82
CA GLY A 97 4.22 15.40 37.51
C GLY A 97 3.73 14.02 37.05
N TRP A 98 4.41 12.96 37.52
CA TRP A 98 4.08 11.57 37.18
C TRP A 98 2.61 11.20 37.47
N LEU A 99 2.02 11.74 38.55
CA LEU A 99 0.63 11.45 38.97
C LEU A 99 -0.10 12.64 39.64
N SER A 100 0.46 13.84 39.67
CA SER A 100 -0.15 14.99 40.36
C SER A 100 -0.07 16.29 39.55
N CYS A 101 -1.07 17.15 39.74
CA CYS A 101 -1.15 18.50 39.16
C CYS A 101 -1.29 19.50 40.30
N ASP A 102 -0.21 20.21 40.58
CA ASP A 102 -0.11 21.26 41.60
C ASP A 102 -0.73 22.59 41.12
N ALA A 103 -0.66 23.64 41.96
CA ALA A 103 -1.20 24.96 41.62
C ALA A 103 -0.54 25.57 40.36
N HIS A 104 0.73 25.26 40.11
CA HIS A 104 1.48 25.68 38.93
C HIS A 104 0.95 24.97 37.67
N CYS A 105 0.76 23.65 37.72
CA CYS A 105 0.12 22.87 36.67
C CYS A 105 -1.33 23.33 36.39
N GLN A 106 -2.12 23.64 37.42
CA GLN A 106 -3.49 24.16 37.27
C GLN A 106 -3.53 25.55 36.60
N HIS A 107 -2.52 26.39 36.81
CA HIS A 107 -2.40 27.66 36.10
C HIS A 107 -2.21 27.45 34.59
N TYR A 108 -1.24 26.62 34.18
CA TYR A 108 -1.01 26.33 32.76
C TYR A 108 -2.15 25.56 32.12
N LYS A 109 -2.84 24.69 32.86
CA LYS A 109 -4.04 24.00 32.40
C LYS A 109 -5.12 25.01 31.98
N ARG A 110 -5.42 26.00 32.83
CA ARG A 110 -6.42 27.05 32.52
C ARG A 110 -6.03 27.87 31.29
N ILE A 111 -4.75 28.19 31.13
CA ILE A 111 -4.25 28.89 29.94
C ILE A 111 -4.43 28.03 28.69
N SER A 112 -4.03 26.75 28.75
CA SER A 112 -4.17 25.82 27.63
C SER A 112 -5.63 25.61 27.25
N GLU A 113 -6.54 25.46 28.22
CA GLU A 113 -7.98 25.32 27.98
C GLU A 113 -8.59 26.59 27.37
N ARG A 114 -8.17 27.79 27.81
CA ARG A 114 -8.61 29.04 27.19
C ARG A 114 -8.15 29.13 25.74
N LYS A 115 -6.86 28.84 25.48
CA LYS A 115 -6.32 28.83 24.11
C LYS A 115 -6.95 27.75 23.24
N LYS A 116 -7.36 26.63 23.82
CA LYS A 116 -8.12 25.60 23.13
C LYS A 116 -9.48 26.12 22.67
N ARG A 117 -10.22 26.82 23.55
CA ARG A 117 -11.52 27.40 23.18
C ARG A 117 -11.39 28.45 22.07
N GLU A 118 -10.41 29.36 22.19
CA GLU A 118 -10.11 30.35 21.14
C GLU A 118 -9.82 29.65 19.80
N TRP A 119 -9.01 28.60 19.80
CA TRP A 119 -8.72 27.83 18.58
C TRP A 119 -9.95 27.09 18.05
N ASP A 120 -10.73 26.45 18.92
CA ASP A 120 -11.94 25.72 18.55
C ASP A 120 -13.00 26.67 17.92
N GLU A 121 -13.11 27.90 18.43
CA GLU A 121 -14.00 28.95 17.88
C GLU A 121 -13.55 29.41 16.48
N VAL A 122 -12.28 29.79 16.32
CA VAL A 122 -11.72 30.20 15.01
C VAL A 122 -11.84 29.07 14.00
N ARG A 123 -11.56 27.83 14.43
CA ARG A 123 -11.67 26.65 13.59
C ARG A 123 -13.12 26.34 13.20
N ALA A 124 -14.07 26.52 14.13
CA ALA A 124 -15.49 26.32 13.83
C ALA A 124 -15.98 27.34 12.79
N GLU A 125 -15.57 28.61 12.91
CA GLU A 125 -15.88 29.65 11.94
C GLU A 125 -15.24 29.37 10.57
N GLY A 126 -13.96 29.00 10.54
CA GLY A 126 -13.27 28.60 9.30
C GLY A 126 -13.94 27.41 8.63
N ASN A 127 -14.31 26.39 9.40
CA ASN A 127 -15.03 25.22 8.90
C ASN A 127 -16.42 25.56 8.36
N ALA A 128 -17.14 26.51 8.98
CA ALA A 128 -18.44 26.97 8.49
C ALA A 128 -18.29 27.63 7.11
N ARG A 129 -17.35 28.57 6.96
CA ARG A 129 -17.11 29.24 5.67
C ARG A 129 -16.62 28.27 4.59
N MET A 130 -15.75 27.31 4.95
CA MET A 130 -15.34 26.25 4.03
C MET A 130 -16.50 25.34 3.62
N SER A 131 -17.41 25.02 4.55
CA SER A 131 -18.63 24.25 4.28
C SER A 131 -19.54 24.98 3.29
N ASP A 132 -19.68 26.29 3.44
CA ASP A 132 -20.46 27.12 2.50
C ASP A 132 -19.84 27.10 1.10
N ALA A 133 -18.53 27.28 0.98
CA ALA A 133 -17.82 27.16 -0.30
C ALA A 133 -18.01 25.76 -0.93
N ARG A 134 -17.87 24.69 -0.13
CA ARG A 134 -18.05 23.31 -0.57
C ARG A 134 -19.48 23.03 -1.05
N SER A 135 -20.49 23.63 -0.42
CA SER A 135 -21.89 23.49 -0.82
C SER A 135 -22.14 24.04 -2.23
N VAL A 136 -21.50 25.16 -2.60
CA VAL A 136 -21.59 25.77 -3.94
C VAL A 136 -20.95 24.89 -5.00
N ALA A 137 -19.80 24.28 -4.70
CA ALA A 137 -19.13 23.35 -5.60
C ALA A 137 -19.95 22.07 -5.79
N GLY A 138 -20.46 21.51 -4.70
CA GLY A 138 -21.21 20.26 -4.69
C GLY A 138 -20.32 19.01 -4.67
N LEU A 139 -20.87 17.93 -4.13
CA LEU A 139 -20.12 16.70 -3.82
C LEU A 139 -19.58 15.94 -5.05
N TRP A 140 -20.29 16.01 -6.17
CA TRP A 140 -19.90 15.35 -7.43
C TRP A 140 -19.00 16.22 -8.32
N SER A 141 -18.67 17.44 -7.86
CA SER A 141 -17.77 18.32 -8.59
C SER A 141 -16.34 17.81 -8.56
N GLU A 142 -15.50 18.42 -9.40
CA GLU A 142 -14.06 18.23 -9.37
C GLU A 142 -13.45 18.37 -7.98
N VAL A 143 -13.82 19.43 -7.26
CA VAL A 143 -13.29 19.70 -5.92
C VAL A 143 -13.70 18.60 -4.94
N GLY A 144 -14.97 18.18 -4.97
CA GLY A 144 -15.48 17.13 -4.08
C GLY A 144 -14.87 15.75 -4.36
N VAL A 145 -14.75 15.39 -5.63
CA VAL A 145 -14.14 14.11 -6.03
C VAL A 145 -12.64 14.09 -5.73
N ASP A 146 -11.93 15.21 -5.96
CA ASP A 146 -10.50 15.29 -5.68
C ASP A 146 -10.19 15.30 -4.18
N GLU A 147 -10.98 15.98 -3.33
CA GLU A 147 -10.82 15.91 -1.87
C GLU A 147 -10.97 14.47 -1.36
N VAL A 148 -11.97 13.73 -1.87
CA VAL A 148 -12.19 12.33 -1.49
C VAL A 148 -11.05 11.43 -1.98
N LYS A 149 -10.53 11.68 -3.20
CA LYS A 149 -9.36 10.97 -3.72
C LYS A 149 -8.12 11.25 -2.89
N GLU A 150 -7.85 12.50 -2.55
CA GLU A 150 -6.71 12.88 -1.72
C GLU A 150 -6.80 12.24 -0.34
N SER A 151 -7.99 12.28 0.27
CA SER A 151 -8.26 11.59 1.53
C SER A 151 -8.00 10.08 1.42
N PHE A 152 -8.53 9.43 0.37
CA PHE A 152 -8.28 8.02 0.10
C PHE A 152 -6.78 7.71 -0.01
N TRP A 153 -6.05 8.49 -0.81
CA TRP A 153 -4.60 8.31 -1.00
C TRP A 153 -3.82 8.55 0.29
N GLY A 154 -4.22 9.53 1.09
CA GLY A 154 -3.65 9.79 2.41
C GLY A 154 -3.79 8.58 3.33
N TYR A 155 -4.98 8.01 3.45
CA TYR A 155 -5.20 6.80 4.25
C TYR A 155 -4.49 5.58 3.66
N PHE A 156 -4.51 5.42 2.34
CA PHE A 156 -3.85 4.32 1.65
C PHE A 156 -2.32 4.34 1.89
N GLN A 157 -1.66 5.49 1.74
CA GLN A 157 -0.24 5.61 2.07
C GLN A 157 0.02 5.41 3.55
N GLY A 158 -0.85 5.93 4.44
CA GLY A 158 -0.78 5.66 5.87
C GLY A 158 -0.82 4.17 6.20
N GLY A 159 -1.71 3.41 5.55
CA GLY A 159 -1.80 1.95 5.69
C GLY A 159 -0.54 1.23 5.19
N LYS A 160 0.04 1.69 4.08
CA LYS A 160 1.31 1.16 3.57
C LYS A 160 2.48 1.45 4.50
N ASP A 161 2.56 2.66 5.04
CA ASP A 161 3.63 3.04 5.95
C ASP A 161 3.50 2.31 7.28
N PHE A 162 2.28 2.08 7.77
CA PHE A 162 2.04 1.17 8.89
C PHE A 162 2.58 -0.24 8.59
N ALA A 163 2.24 -0.81 7.43
CA ALA A 163 2.72 -2.14 7.04
C ALA A 163 4.24 -2.22 6.89
N ARG A 164 4.88 -1.15 6.40
CA ARG A 164 6.36 -1.04 6.31
C ARG A 164 6.99 -1.01 7.69
N ARG A 165 6.45 -0.21 8.62
CA ARG A 165 6.93 -0.16 10.01
C ARG A 165 6.79 -1.53 10.68
N GLN A 166 5.62 -2.17 10.53
CA GLN A 166 5.38 -3.50 11.10
C GLN A 166 6.34 -4.54 10.52
N THR A 167 6.52 -4.54 9.20
CA THR A 167 7.48 -5.41 8.52
C THR A 167 8.93 -5.17 8.97
N MET A 168 9.32 -3.91 9.18
CA MET A 168 10.65 -3.57 9.69
C MET A 168 10.87 -4.12 11.10
N TRP A 169 9.89 -3.99 11.98
CA TRP A 169 9.93 -4.57 13.31
C TRP A 169 10.02 -6.11 13.25
N ASP A 170 9.17 -6.74 12.44
CA ASP A 170 9.17 -8.20 12.29
C ASP A 170 10.49 -8.70 11.72
N ALA A 171 11.06 -8.05 10.71
CA ALA A 171 12.35 -8.39 10.13
C ALA A 171 13.50 -8.25 11.14
N MET A 172 13.49 -7.19 11.97
CA MET A 172 14.48 -6.99 13.02
C MET A 172 14.44 -8.11 14.06
N PHE A 173 13.24 -8.45 14.57
CA PHE A 173 13.10 -9.53 15.55
C PHE A 173 13.33 -10.92 14.97
N MET A 174 12.99 -11.13 13.69
CA MET A 174 13.24 -12.39 13.00
C MET A 174 14.74 -12.58 12.74
N GLY A 175 15.46 -11.53 12.33
CA GLY A 175 16.91 -11.56 12.13
C GLY A 175 17.68 -11.81 13.43
N MET A 176 17.26 -11.21 14.55
CA MET A 176 17.83 -11.51 15.86
C MET A 176 17.59 -12.96 16.31
N ARG A 177 16.48 -13.59 15.89
CA ARG A 177 16.16 -15.00 16.19
C ARG A 177 16.81 -16.00 15.24
N SER A 178 17.06 -15.63 13.98
CA SER A 178 17.64 -16.52 12.97
C SER A 178 19.16 -16.69 13.10
N MET A 179 19.84 -15.83 13.85
CA MET A 179 21.29 -15.87 14.09
C MET A 179 21.76 -17.12 14.87
N SER A 180 20.83 -17.95 15.37
CA SER A 180 21.08 -19.17 16.14
C SER A 180 20.75 -20.47 15.38
N ARG A 181 20.23 -20.42 14.15
CA ARG A 181 19.76 -21.61 13.41
C ARG A 181 20.25 -21.61 11.98
N ASP A 182 20.79 -22.75 11.54
CA ASP A 182 21.12 -23.07 10.15
C ASP A 182 19.84 -23.27 9.29
N GLU A 183 18.93 -22.29 9.26
CA GLU A 183 17.78 -22.32 8.35
C GLU A 183 18.23 -22.00 6.91
N SER A 184 17.64 -22.70 5.95
CA SER A 184 17.77 -22.42 4.52
C SER A 184 17.40 -20.96 4.25
N MET A 185 18.30 -20.20 3.60
CA MET A 185 18.08 -18.80 3.24
C MET A 185 16.76 -18.59 2.48
N VAL A 186 16.35 -19.58 1.68
CA VAL A 186 15.09 -19.57 0.92
C VAL A 186 13.88 -19.70 1.84
N GLU A 187 13.94 -20.57 2.85
CA GLU A 187 12.86 -20.72 3.83
C GLU A 187 12.68 -19.44 4.65
N TYR A 188 13.79 -18.82 5.06
CA TYR A 188 13.78 -17.52 5.74
C TYR A 188 13.16 -16.42 4.85
N MET A 189 13.55 -16.32 3.58
CA MET A 189 12.98 -15.35 2.65
C MET A 189 11.48 -15.58 2.41
N LEU A 190 11.03 -16.83 2.32
CA LEU A 190 9.61 -17.16 2.16
C LEU A 190 8.78 -16.77 3.39
N LYS A 191 9.27 -17.08 4.60
CA LYS A 191 8.63 -16.66 5.86
C LYS A 191 8.54 -15.13 5.95
N MET A 192 9.63 -14.44 5.61
CA MET A 192 9.67 -12.97 5.61
C MET A 192 8.68 -12.39 4.59
N LEU A 193 8.64 -12.93 3.37
CA LEU A 193 7.70 -12.51 2.33
C LEU A 193 6.24 -12.68 2.76
N MET A 194 5.89 -13.83 3.36
CA MET A 194 4.55 -14.07 3.87
C MET A 194 4.16 -13.09 4.98
N GLN A 195 5.10 -12.81 5.90
CA GLN A 195 4.90 -11.82 6.96
C GLN A 195 4.66 -10.43 6.38
N VAL A 196 5.44 -10.01 5.37
CA VAL A 196 5.26 -8.73 4.67
C VAL A 196 3.85 -8.66 4.06
N LEU A 197 3.41 -9.71 3.37
CA LEU A 197 2.10 -9.75 2.73
C LEU A 197 0.94 -9.67 3.75
N ILE A 198 1.06 -10.34 4.89
CA ILE A 198 0.07 -10.27 5.96
C ILE A 198 0.01 -8.86 6.57
N ASN A 199 1.17 -8.28 6.89
CA ASN A 199 1.25 -6.92 7.44
C ASN A 199 0.68 -5.89 6.47
N PHE A 200 0.97 -6.04 5.18
CA PHE A 200 0.44 -5.17 4.13
C PHE A 200 -1.07 -5.31 3.98
N SER A 201 -1.59 -6.54 4.05
CA SER A 201 -3.03 -6.80 4.03
C SER A 201 -3.73 -6.15 5.21
N MET A 202 -3.18 -6.30 6.41
CA MET A 202 -3.73 -5.67 7.61
C MET A 202 -3.71 -4.14 7.52
N GLY A 203 -2.58 -3.57 7.08
CA GLY A 203 -2.44 -2.13 6.90
C GLY A 203 -3.43 -1.54 5.89
N LEU A 204 -3.62 -2.19 4.74
CA LEU A 204 -4.57 -1.74 3.73
C LEU A 204 -6.04 -1.92 4.13
N VAL A 205 -6.37 -3.02 4.82
CA VAL A 205 -7.74 -3.23 5.33
C VAL A 205 -8.08 -2.19 6.39
N MET A 206 -7.15 -1.89 7.31
CA MET A 206 -7.35 -0.83 8.29
C MET A 206 -7.48 0.54 7.63
N ALA A 207 -6.65 0.85 6.63
CA ALA A 207 -6.78 2.08 5.85
C ALA A 207 -8.15 2.22 5.18
N LEU A 208 -8.68 1.12 4.61
CA LEU A 208 -10.01 1.11 4.01
C LEU A 208 -11.10 1.41 5.06
N VAL A 209 -11.03 0.77 6.23
CA VAL A 209 -12.00 1.00 7.30
C VAL A 209 -11.97 2.45 7.79
N ILE A 210 -10.78 3.00 8.02
CA ILE A 210 -10.62 4.40 8.45
C ILE A 210 -11.13 5.35 7.36
N PHE A 211 -10.83 5.08 6.09
CA PHE A 211 -11.35 5.85 4.97
C PHE A 211 -12.89 5.85 4.95
N ILE A 212 -13.54 4.70 5.13
CA ILE A 212 -15.01 4.61 5.15
C ILE A 212 -15.61 5.49 6.26
N PHE A 213 -15.02 5.47 7.46
CA PHE A 213 -15.48 6.34 8.55
C PHE A 213 -15.19 7.82 8.30
N GLY A 214 -14.02 8.15 7.75
CA GLY A 214 -13.62 9.52 7.42
C GLY A 214 -14.43 10.12 6.27
N LEU A 215 -14.81 9.30 5.28
CA LEU A 215 -15.59 9.70 4.10
C LEU A 215 -16.92 10.33 4.49
N TRP A 216 -17.60 9.78 5.49
CA TRP A 216 -18.86 10.37 5.98
C TRP A 216 -18.66 11.77 6.56
N GLY A 217 -17.50 12.02 7.19
CA GLY A 217 -17.11 13.36 7.63
C GLY A 217 -17.01 14.34 6.47
N ILE A 218 -16.29 13.96 5.40
CA ILE A 218 -16.14 14.78 4.18
C ILE A 218 -17.52 15.06 3.57
N ILE A 219 -18.34 14.03 3.35
CA ILE A 219 -19.66 14.19 2.72
C ILE A 219 -20.54 15.20 3.46
N ARG A 220 -20.54 15.20 4.80
CA ARG A 220 -21.34 16.16 5.57
C ARG A 220 -20.90 17.61 5.36
N THR A 221 -19.62 17.87 5.08
CA THR A 221 -19.13 19.24 4.83
C THR A 221 -19.62 19.85 3.51
N TYR A 222 -20.14 19.03 2.60
CA TYR A 222 -20.73 19.50 1.33
C TYR A 222 -22.24 19.79 1.45
N GLN A 223 -22.84 19.57 2.62
CA GLN A 223 -24.27 19.72 2.90
C GLN A 223 -25.20 19.12 1.80
N PRO A 224 -24.93 17.91 1.27
CA PRO A 224 -25.73 17.37 0.18
C PRO A 224 -27.11 16.94 0.69
N ASN A 225 -28.06 16.83 -0.24
CA ASN A 225 -29.30 16.11 0.02
C ASN A 225 -28.97 14.68 0.53
N PRO A 226 -29.69 14.15 1.55
CA PRO A 226 -29.37 12.86 2.17
C PRO A 226 -29.25 11.70 1.17
N LEU A 227 -30.08 11.72 0.13
CA LEU A 227 -30.06 10.73 -0.94
C LEU A 227 -28.79 10.82 -1.79
N THR A 228 -28.39 12.01 -2.19
CA THR A 228 -27.16 12.25 -2.97
C THR A 228 -25.92 11.87 -2.17
N GLY A 229 -25.88 12.24 -0.88
CA GLY A 229 -24.80 11.84 0.03
C GLY A 229 -24.69 10.32 0.19
N LEU A 230 -25.83 9.62 0.31
CA LEU A 230 -25.86 8.16 0.39
C LEU A 230 -25.34 7.50 -0.89
N PHE A 231 -25.80 7.94 -2.05
CA PHE A 231 -25.34 7.39 -3.34
C PHE A 231 -23.84 7.60 -3.55
N PHE A 232 -23.34 8.79 -3.21
CA PHE A 232 -21.91 9.07 -3.29
C PHE A 232 -21.12 8.21 -2.30
N PHE A 233 -21.58 8.08 -1.05
CA PHE A 233 -20.95 7.24 -0.04
C PHE A 233 -20.81 5.78 -0.49
N VAL A 234 -21.91 5.18 -0.98
CA VAL A 234 -21.91 3.79 -1.47
C VAL A 234 -20.96 3.64 -2.66
N THR A 235 -20.98 4.58 -3.59
CA THR A 235 -20.14 4.55 -4.79
C THR A 235 -18.66 4.67 -4.44
N ALA A 236 -18.27 5.64 -3.63
CA ALA A 236 -16.89 5.83 -3.19
C ALA A 236 -16.39 4.66 -2.33
N THR A 237 -17.24 4.09 -1.47
CA THR A 237 -16.91 2.91 -0.65
C THR A 237 -16.68 1.67 -1.51
N CYS A 238 -17.54 1.42 -2.49
CA CYS A 238 -17.37 0.31 -3.43
C CYS A 238 -16.12 0.49 -4.31
N ALA A 239 -15.86 1.71 -4.79
CA ALA A 239 -14.65 2.03 -5.53
C ALA A 239 -13.38 1.77 -4.70
N ALA A 240 -13.33 2.27 -3.46
CA ALA A 240 -12.20 2.03 -2.55
C ALA A 240 -12.00 0.54 -2.25
N PHE A 241 -13.10 -0.20 -2.00
CA PHE A 241 -13.05 -1.65 -1.80
C PHE A 241 -12.49 -2.38 -3.02
N ALA A 242 -12.98 -2.05 -4.22
CA ALA A 242 -12.51 -2.65 -5.47
C ALA A 242 -11.03 -2.35 -5.72
N PHE A 243 -10.57 -1.12 -5.46
CA PHE A 243 -9.16 -0.76 -5.58
C PHE A 243 -8.29 -1.56 -4.61
N VAL A 244 -8.63 -1.57 -3.31
CA VAL A 244 -7.82 -2.25 -2.28
C VAL A 244 -7.76 -3.75 -2.53
N SER A 245 -8.89 -4.39 -2.86
CA SER A 245 -8.91 -5.81 -3.18
C SER A 245 -8.11 -6.13 -4.44
N THR A 246 -8.22 -5.33 -5.50
CA THR A 246 -7.41 -5.49 -6.72
C THR A 246 -5.92 -5.33 -6.43
N TYR A 247 -5.56 -4.34 -5.60
CA TYR A 247 -4.18 -4.09 -5.18
C TYR A 247 -3.60 -5.27 -4.38
N LEU A 248 -4.38 -5.84 -3.45
CA LEU A 248 -3.97 -7.03 -2.71
C LEU A 248 -3.80 -8.23 -3.63
N LEU A 249 -4.77 -8.49 -4.52
CA LEU A 249 -4.65 -9.56 -5.51
C LEU A 249 -3.39 -9.39 -6.37
N PHE A 250 -3.07 -8.15 -6.76
CA PHE A 250 -1.86 -7.86 -7.51
C PHE A 250 -0.59 -8.12 -6.68
N LEU A 251 -0.57 -7.74 -5.39
CA LEU A 251 0.56 -8.03 -4.51
C LEU A 251 0.78 -9.53 -4.31
N TYR A 252 -0.28 -10.28 -4.00
CA TYR A 252 -0.21 -11.73 -3.84
C TYR A 252 0.17 -12.42 -5.16
N GLY A 253 -0.37 -11.95 -6.28
CA GLY A 253 -0.02 -12.43 -7.62
C GLY A 253 1.44 -12.15 -7.98
N ALA A 254 1.95 -10.96 -7.67
CA ALA A 254 3.35 -10.59 -7.89
C ALA A 254 4.30 -11.42 -7.00
N ALA A 255 3.94 -11.66 -5.74
CA ALA A 255 4.71 -12.51 -4.84
C ALA A 255 4.75 -13.97 -5.33
N ALA A 256 3.61 -14.55 -5.67
CA ALA A 256 3.53 -15.92 -6.20
C ALA A 256 4.27 -16.05 -7.54
N GLY A 257 4.09 -15.07 -8.44
CA GLY A 257 4.78 -15.02 -9.72
C GLY A 257 6.30 -14.89 -9.59
N GLY A 258 6.78 -14.09 -8.63
CA GLY A 258 8.20 -13.94 -8.33
C GLY A 258 8.83 -15.25 -7.84
N LEU A 259 8.19 -15.94 -6.91
CA LEU A 259 8.67 -17.24 -6.41
C LEU A 259 8.70 -18.31 -7.51
N TYR A 260 7.65 -18.38 -8.33
CA TYR A 260 7.62 -19.31 -9.47
C TYR A 260 8.71 -18.99 -10.50
N GLY A 261 8.95 -17.70 -10.77
CA GLY A 261 10.02 -17.25 -11.67
C GLY A 261 11.41 -17.69 -11.21
N VAL A 262 11.72 -17.48 -9.92
CA VAL A 262 13.00 -17.91 -9.33
C VAL A 262 13.15 -19.43 -9.36
N ALA A 263 12.11 -20.19 -8.99
CA ALA A 263 12.15 -21.65 -9.01
C ALA A 263 12.40 -22.19 -10.43
N LYS A 264 11.73 -21.61 -11.43
CA LYS A 264 11.90 -21.99 -12.84
C LYS A 264 13.28 -21.62 -13.39
N MET A 265 13.84 -20.47 -13.00
CA MET A 265 15.20 -20.06 -13.37
C MET A 265 16.26 -20.98 -12.73
N ALA A 266 16.06 -21.37 -11.47
CA ALA A 266 16.92 -22.33 -10.80
C ALA A 266 16.89 -23.69 -11.51
N GLU A 267 15.71 -24.18 -11.91
CA GLU A 267 15.58 -25.40 -12.70
C GLU A 267 16.27 -25.28 -14.07
N SER A 268 16.14 -24.15 -14.76
CA SER A 268 16.82 -23.94 -16.04
C SER A 268 18.34 -23.87 -15.91
N ASN A 269 18.88 -23.27 -14.84
CA ASN A 269 20.32 -23.24 -14.58
C ASN A 269 20.84 -24.64 -14.21
N MET A 270 20.12 -25.38 -13.37
CA MET A 270 20.47 -26.77 -13.05
C MET A 270 20.40 -27.71 -14.26
N ARG A 271 19.51 -27.46 -15.23
CA ARG A 271 19.50 -28.20 -16.50
C ARG A 271 20.69 -27.85 -17.39
N ILE A 272 21.23 -26.63 -17.32
CA ILE A 272 22.43 -26.24 -18.06
C ILE A 272 23.69 -26.85 -17.42
N GLU A 273 23.77 -26.88 -16.09
CA GLU A 273 24.86 -27.55 -15.37
C GLU A 273 24.77 -29.08 -15.44
N GLY A 274 23.56 -29.65 -15.36
CA GLY A 274 23.29 -31.08 -15.54
C GLY A 274 23.37 -31.56 -17.00
N GLY A 275 23.32 -30.64 -17.97
CA GLY A 275 23.49 -30.91 -19.40
C GLY A 275 24.93 -30.74 -19.93
N GLY A 276 25.84 -30.18 -19.13
CA GLY A 276 27.24 -29.93 -19.51
C GLY A 276 28.22 -31.08 -19.21
N GLY A 277 27.76 -32.18 -18.63
CA GLY A 277 28.63 -33.19 -18.01
C GLY A 277 28.78 -34.53 -18.75
N GLN A 278 28.26 -34.69 -19.97
CA GLN A 278 28.30 -36.02 -20.62
C GLN A 278 28.39 -35.95 -22.14
N GLY A 279 29.58 -35.63 -22.65
CA GLY A 279 29.82 -35.71 -24.09
C GLY A 279 31.25 -35.39 -24.50
N GLY A 280 32.16 -36.37 -24.39
CA GLY A 280 33.39 -36.36 -25.17
C GLY A 280 34.72 -36.56 -24.45
N ARG A 281 34.84 -37.59 -23.59
CA ARG A 281 36.15 -38.24 -23.38
C ARG A 281 36.54 -38.94 -24.68
N ARG A 282 37.17 -38.20 -25.60
CA ARG A 282 37.81 -38.77 -26.79
C ARG A 282 39.23 -39.17 -26.40
N ASN A 283 39.40 -40.47 -26.19
CA ASN A 283 40.70 -41.13 -26.05
C ASN A 283 41.61 -40.75 -27.22
N ILE A 284 42.66 -39.97 -26.97
CA ILE A 284 43.83 -39.90 -27.85
C ILE A 284 44.83 -40.92 -27.32
N ARG A 285 44.76 -42.12 -27.89
CA ARG A 285 45.75 -43.20 -27.76
C ARG A 285 46.29 -43.47 -29.16
N GLY A 286 47.57 -43.18 -29.38
CA GLY A 286 48.32 -43.68 -30.53
C GLY A 286 49.18 -42.62 -31.21
N GLY A 287 50.50 -42.79 -31.14
CA GLY A 287 51.42 -42.02 -31.98
C GLY A 287 52.84 -41.91 -31.43
N ARG A 288 53.56 -43.04 -31.38
CA ARG A 288 55.02 -43.08 -31.20
C ARG A 288 55.67 -42.71 -32.54
N ILE A 289 56.43 -41.62 -32.62
CA ILE A 289 57.48 -41.43 -33.66
C ILE A 289 58.72 -40.78 -33.02
N ASP A 290 59.84 -41.32 -33.48
CA ASP A 290 61.24 -41.17 -33.16
C ASP A 290 61.90 -39.77 -33.24
N ARG A 291 62.93 -39.60 -32.40
CA ARG A 291 64.34 -39.25 -32.73
C ARG A 291 64.63 -37.94 -33.50
N SER A 292 65.41 -37.06 -32.88
CA SER A 292 66.67 -36.46 -33.42
C SER A 292 66.91 -35.01 -32.98
N GLY A 293 68.17 -34.70 -32.62
CA GLY A 293 68.75 -33.36 -32.54
C GLY A 293 68.44 -32.61 -31.24
N GLY A 294 69.37 -32.31 -30.34
CA GLY A 294 70.68 -31.70 -30.61
C GLY A 294 70.52 -30.18 -30.54
N GLY A 295 71.07 -29.52 -29.51
CA GLY A 295 71.10 -28.06 -29.48
C GLY A 295 71.21 -27.46 -28.08
N TYR A 296 72.45 -27.08 -27.74
CA TYR A 296 72.82 -26.15 -26.67
C TYR A 296 71.99 -24.85 -26.71
N ASN A 297 71.54 -24.35 -25.55
CA ASN A 297 71.84 -22.98 -25.07
C ASN A 297 71.12 -22.61 -23.76
N ARG A 298 71.93 -22.33 -22.72
CA ARG A 298 71.75 -21.20 -21.76
C ARG A 298 72.13 -19.88 -22.50
N PRO A 299 71.98 -18.64 -21.97
CA PRO A 299 71.69 -18.21 -20.58
C PRO A 299 70.72 -17.01 -20.39
N HIS A 300 70.46 -16.69 -19.10
CA HIS A 300 70.30 -15.39 -18.43
C HIS A 300 69.81 -14.13 -19.17
N TYR A 301 68.87 -13.39 -18.55
CA TYR A 301 69.01 -12.01 -18.02
C TYR A 301 68.01 -11.86 -16.84
N GLN A 302 68.50 -11.56 -15.63
CA GLN A 302 68.36 -10.29 -14.90
C GLN A 302 66.91 -9.86 -14.67
#